data_AF-A0A7C1H8D8-F1
#
_entry.id   AF-A0A7C1H8D8-F1
#
_cell.length_a   1.000
_cell.length_b   1.000
_cell.length_c   1.000
_cell.angle_alpha   90.00
_cell.angle_beta   90.00
_cell.angle_gamma   90.00
#
_symmetry.space_group_name_H-M   'P 1'
#
loop_
_entity.id
_entity.type
_entity.pdbx_description
1 polymer ?
#
loop_
_entity_poly.entity_id
_entity_poly.type
_entity_poly.pdbx_seq_one_letter_code
_entity_poly.pdbx_strand_id
1 'polypeptide(L)'
;MVKKTVLAVLAAALTAGLYAYIPENTSENSFAERVVAPFYEVTDLVNDGIKAVRQEVVSSTYESKRSTKLGGGLEESESGKEEVTARDILYYEPKEEIYEAAEIMEEILIWLTMYRTTEGDDVVAFRHLRRYVDEKKKALNALIKALKYEKDNKDTVMKSKLKMKSLDRDFKRYMKRLKGKIKLIEGKPLPEPVGY
;
A
#
# COMPACT_ATOMS: atom_id res chain seq x y z
N MET A 1 17.86 -29.67 17.29
CA MET A 1 16.50 -30.17 17.57
C MET A 1 15.41 -29.08 17.52
N VAL A 2 15.75 -27.79 17.51
CA VAL A 2 14.81 -26.64 17.51
C VAL A 2 14.16 -26.36 16.14
N LYS A 3 14.78 -26.76 15.03
CA LYS A 3 14.28 -26.45 13.68
C LYS A 3 13.07 -27.30 13.25
N LYS A 4 12.87 -28.49 13.82
CA LYS A 4 11.73 -29.36 13.48
C LYS A 4 10.45 -28.98 14.23
N THR A 5 10.57 -28.29 15.37
CA THR A 5 9.43 -27.81 16.17
C THR A 5 8.83 -26.52 15.63
N VAL A 6 9.63 -25.60 15.07
CA VAL A 6 9.09 -24.38 14.44
C VAL A 6 8.22 -24.73 13.22
N LEU A 7 8.65 -25.70 12.40
CA LEU A 7 7.86 -26.17 11.26
C LEU A 7 6.59 -26.91 11.70
N ALA A 8 6.61 -27.60 12.84
CA ALA A 8 5.45 -28.28 13.41
C ALA A 8 4.43 -27.31 14.04
N VAL A 9 4.88 -26.17 14.59
CA VAL A 9 4.01 -25.08 15.04
C VAL A 9 3.38 -24.35 13.85
N LEU A 10 4.13 -24.14 12.77
CA LEU A 10 3.58 -23.65 11.50
C LEU A 10 2.58 -24.65 10.88
N ALA A 11 2.85 -25.96 10.96
CA ALA A 11 1.94 -27.00 10.49
C ALA A 11 0.69 -27.13 11.40
N ALA A 12 0.80 -26.88 12.71
CA ALA A 12 -0.34 -26.81 13.64
C ALA A 12 -1.18 -25.53 13.43
N ALA A 13 -0.55 -24.41 13.08
CA ALA A 13 -1.26 -23.18 12.69
C ALA A 13 -2.03 -23.36 11.36
N LEU A 14 -1.51 -24.18 10.45
CA LEU A 14 -2.18 -24.56 9.20
C LEU A 14 -3.22 -25.70 9.38
N THR A 15 -3.18 -26.47 10.46
CA THR A 15 -4.09 -27.61 10.74
C THR A 15 -5.13 -27.36 11.85
N ALA A 16 -5.35 -26.09 12.24
CA ALA A 16 -6.65 -25.64 12.79
C ALA A 16 -7.70 -25.39 11.68
N GLY A 17 -7.45 -25.87 10.45
CA GLY A 17 -8.43 -26.01 9.38
C GLY A 17 -9.55 -27.03 9.63
N LEU A 18 -10.02 -27.19 10.88
CA LEU A 18 -11.13 -28.08 11.23
C LEU A 18 -12.30 -27.41 11.97
N TYR A 19 -12.31 -26.08 12.02
CA TYR A 19 -13.56 -25.32 12.06
C TYR A 19 -13.45 -24.15 11.10
N ALA A 20 -13.97 -24.33 9.88
CA ALA A 20 -14.34 -23.24 9.00
C ALA A 20 -15.50 -22.46 9.66
N TYR A 21 -15.20 -21.75 10.74
CA TYR A 21 -16.13 -20.94 11.52
C TYR A 21 -15.43 -19.65 11.90
N ILE A 22 -16.16 -18.55 11.80
CA ILE A 22 -15.73 -17.26 12.30
C ILE A 22 -15.31 -17.42 13.77
N PRO A 23 -14.13 -16.92 14.17
CA PRO A 23 -13.59 -17.14 15.51
C PRO A 23 -14.50 -16.54 16.59
N GLU A 24 -14.33 -17.02 17.82
CA GLU A 24 -15.10 -16.50 18.95
C GLU A 24 -14.80 -15.01 19.18
N ASN A 25 -15.82 -14.29 19.66
CA ASN A 25 -15.74 -12.86 19.97
C ASN A 25 -14.98 -12.63 21.28
N THR A 26 -13.65 -12.72 21.20
CA THR A 26 -12.71 -12.40 22.27
C THR A 26 -12.21 -10.96 22.12
N SER A 27 -11.48 -10.45 23.12
CA SER A 27 -10.79 -9.16 23.02
C SER A 27 -9.83 -9.10 21.83
N GLU A 28 -9.09 -10.18 21.59
CA GLU A 28 -8.12 -10.32 20.49
C GLU A 28 -8.79 -10.35 19.12
N ASN A 29 -10.03 -10.84 19.03
CA ASN A 29 -10.81 -10.87 17.80
C ASN A 29 -11.83 -9.73 17.74
N SER A 30 -11.65 -8.68 18.55
CA SER A 30 -12.52 -7.52 18.53
C SER A 30 -12.24 -6.66 17.28
N PHE A 31 -13.26 -5.91 16.86
CA PHE A 31 -13.11 -4.98 15.74
C PHE A 31 -12.01 -3.94 15.97
N ALA A 32 -11.79 -3.55 17.23
CA ALA A 32 -10.73 -2.62 17.59
C ALA A 32 -9.35 -3.20 17.28
N GLU A 33 -9.09 -4.44 17.71
CA GLU A 33 -7.80 -5.11 17.55
C GLU A 33 -7.55 -5.58 16.10
N ARG A 34 -8.57 -6.11 15.42
CA ARG A 34 -8.39 -6.71 14.08
C ARG A 34 -8.56 -5.75 12.92
N VAL A 35 -9.22 -4.62 13.15
CA VAL A 35 -9.49 -3.63 12.08
C VAL A 35 -8.98 -2.26 12.46
N VAL A 36 -9.34 -1.71 13.61
CA VAL A 36 -9.05 -0.29 13.92
C VAL A 36 -7.57 -0.04 14.14
N ALA A 37 -6.90 -0.82 14.99
CA ALA A 37 -5.46 -0.65 15.25
C ALA A 37 -4.61 -0.93 13.99
N PRO A 38 -4.79 -2.07 13.30
CA PRO A 38 -4.05 -2.36 12.07
C PRO A 38 -4.31 -1.35 10.96
N PHE A 39 -5.53 -0.81 10.87
CA PHE A 39 -5.83 0.23 9.90
C PHE A 39 -4.94 1.47 10.10
N TYR A 40 -4.64 1.88 11.32
CA TYR A 40 -3.71 2.99 11.56
C TYR A 40 -2.24 2.59 11.37
N GLU A 41 -1.87 1.39 11.81
CA GLU A 41 -0.53 0.83 11.65
C GLU A 41 -0.05 0.84 10.20
N VAL A 42 -0.93 0.55 9.24
CA VAL A 42 -0.62 0.64 7.80
C VAL A 42 -0.07 2.01 7.40
N THR A 43 -0.54 3.10 8.01
CA THR A 43 0.00 4.43 7.71
C THR A 43 1.36 4.66 8.33
N ASP A 44 1.63 4.10 9.50
CA ASP A 44 2.93 4.18 10.15
C ASP A 44 3.97 3.38 9.35
N LEU A 45 3.65 2.14 8.97
CA LEU A 45 4.48 1.30 8.08
C LEU A 45 4.74 1.98 6.73
N VAL A 46 3.75 2.64 6.13
CA VAL A 46 3.96 3.42 4.90
C VAL A 46 4.92 4.60 5.11
N ASN A 47 4.92 5.23 6.29
CA ASN A 47 5.86 6.31 6.56
C ASN A 47 7.29 5.78 6.72
N ASP A 48 7.45 4.65 7.39
CA ASP A 48 8.75 4.04 7.66
C ASP A 48 9.33 3.33 6.44
N GLY A 49 8.45 2.75 5.63
CA GLY A 49 8.77 1.94 4.45
C GLY A 49 9.12 2.72 3.19
N ILE A 50 9.18 4.07 3.26
CA ILE A 50 9.56 4.91 2.12
C ILE A 50 10.95 5.49 2.38
N LYS A 51 11.91 5.15 1.52
CA LYS A 51 13.25 5.75 1.53
C LYS A 51 13.31 6.86 0.48
N ALA A 52 13.73 8.05 0.90
CA ALA A 52 14.02 9.15 -0.02
C ALA A 52 15.46 9.02 -0.53
N VAL A 53 15.64 8.97 -1.85
CA VAL A 53 16.95 8.95 -2.50
C VAL A 53 17.10 10.22 -3.33
N ARG A 54 18.22 10.91 -3.12
CA ARG A 54 18.64 12.03 -3.96
C ARG A 54 19.64 11.50 -4.96
N GLN A 55 19.33 11.63 -6.24
CA GLN A 55 20.23 11.28 -7.31
C GLN A 55 20.49 12.50 -8.17
N GLU A 56 21.76 12.83 -8.34
CA GLU A 56 22.20 13.80 -9.33
C GLU A 56 22.19 13.10 -10.68
N VAL A 57 21.27 13.50 -11.57
CA VAL A 57 21.21 12.98 -12.94
C VAL A 57 21.92 13.97 -13.84
N VAL A 58 23.07 13.54 -14.37
CA VAL A 58 23.81 14.24 -15.40
C VAL A 58 23.34 13.71 -16.75
N SER A 59 22.58 14.51 -17.50
CA SER A 59 22.24 14.19 -18.89
C SER A 59 23.19 14.93 -19.82
N SER A 60 23.95 14.17 -20.60
CA SER A 60 24.68 14.67 -21.77
C SER A 60 23.87 14.35 -23.02
N THR A 61 23.55 15.38 -23.80
CA THR A 61 22.94 15.20 -25.12
C THR A 61 23.97 15.60 -26.16
N TYR A 62 24.39 14.65 -27.00
CA TYR A 62 25.31 14.92 -28.10
C TYR A 62 24.52 15.00 -29.39
N GLU A 63 24.35 16.22 -29.93
CA GLU A 63 23.71 16.42 -31.22
C GLU A 63 24.79 16.57 -32.31
N SER A 64 24.93 15.56 -33.16
CA SER A 64 25.85 15.57 -34.30
C SER A 64 25.07 15.82 -35.58
N LYS A 65 25.23 17.01 -36.18
CA LYS A 65 24.71 17.29 -37.53
C LYS A 65 25.79 16.97 -38.56
N ARG A 66 25.77 15.76 -39.11
CA ARG A 66 26.63 15.38 -40.25
C ARG A 66 25.96 15.80 -41.56
N SER A 67 26.54 16.76 -42.27
CA SER A 67 26.19 17.11 -43.66
C SER A 67 27.43 16.88 -44.52
N THR A 68 27.38 15.89 -45.40
CA THR A 68 28.44 15.58 -46.37
C THR A 68 27.97 15.92 -47.78
N LYS A 69 28.71 16.79 -48.48
CA LYS A 69 28.78 16.78 -49.95
C LYS A 69 30.24 16.91 -50.38
N LEU A 70 30.77 15.82 -50.92
CA LEU A 70 32.06 15.79 -51.63
C LEU A 70 31.82 16.21 -53.08
N GLY A 71 32.39 17.36 -53.45
CA GLY A 71 32.39 17.86 -54.82
C GLY A 71 32.80 19.34 -54.90
N GLY A 72 34.11 19.62 -54.75
CA GLY A 72 34.72 20.87 -55.19
C GLY A 72 34.34 22.14 -54.42
N GLY A 73 34.77 22.26 -53.16
CA GLY A 73 34.66 23.48 -52.37
C GLY A 73 34.58 23.15 -50.88
N LEU A 74 35.68 23.37 -50.17
CA LEU A 74 35.79 23.17 -48.72
C LEU A 74 34.70 23.93 -47.95
N GLU A 75 33.95 23.21 -47.10
CA GLU A 75 33.51 23.69 -45.79
C GLU A 75 33.44 22.49 -44.83
N GLU A 76 34.45 22.37 -43.96
CA GLU A 76 34.33 21.60 -42.72
C GLU A 76 34.04 22.58 -41.59
N SER A 77 32.89 22.42 -40.93
CA SER A 77 32.66 23.02 -39.61
C SER A 77 32.16 21.92 -38.68
N GLU A 78 33.01 21.54 -37.74
CA GLU A 78 32.62 20.68 -36.61
C GLU A 78 32.29 21.59 -35.43
N SER A 79 31.00 21.84 -35.24
CA SER A 79 30.46 22.53 -34.07
C SER A 79 29.60 21.51 -33.33
N GLY A 80 30.22 20.78 -32.40
CA GLY A 80 29.50 20.02 -31.38
C GLY A 80 29.04 20.97 -30.29
N LYS A 81 27.75 20.96 -29.97
CA LYS A 81 27.21 21.69 -28.81
C LYS A 81 26.98 20.66 -27.70
N GLU A 82 27.78 20.73 -26.64
CA GLU A 82 27.62 19.89 -25.46
C GLU A 82 26.79 20.68 -24.43
N GLU A 83 25.56 20.27 -24.19
CA GLU A 83 24.74 20.79 -23.10
C GLU A 83 24.71 19.74 -21.98
N VAL A 84 25.49 20.01 -20.92
CA VAL A 84 25.46 19.25 -19.67
C VAL A 84 24.41 19.88 -18.78
N THR A 85 23.35 19.15 -18.47
CA THR A 85 22.35 19.56 -17.48
C THR A 85 22.40 18.59 -16.31
N ALA A 86 22.68 19.13 -15.11
CA ALA A 86 22.58 18.42 -13.86
C ALA A 86 21.22 18.74 -13.22
N ARG A 87 20.43 17.71 -12.90
CA ARG A 87 19.21 17.85 -12.09
C ARG A 87 19.29 16.93 -10.88
N ASP A 88 19.07 17.52 -9.70
CA ASP A 88 18.81 16.75 -8.49
C ASP A 88 17.39 16.18 -8.57
N ILE A 89 17.28 14.86 -8.71
CA ILE A 89 16.00 14.16 -8.66
C ILE A 89 15.85 13.54 -7.28
N LEU A 90 14.78 13.93 -6.57
CA LEU A 90 14.35 13.25 -5.36
C LEU A 90 13.37 12.15 -5.78
N TYR A 91 13.80 10.90 -5.73
CA TYR A 91 12.95 9.74 -6.01
C TYR A 91 12.79 8.89 -4.74
N TYR A 92 11.69 8.15 -4.65
CA TYR A 92 11.39 7.31 -3.50
C TYR A 92 11.50 5.83 -3.84
N GLU A 93 12.07 5.05 -2.92
CA GLU A 93 12.19 3.59 -3.02
C GLU A 93 11.35 2.90 -1.94
N PRO A 94 10.74 1.74 -2.25
CA PRO A 94 10.03 0.93 -1.28
C PRO A 94 11.03 0.14 -0.42
N LYS A 95 10.75 0.04 0.88
CA LYS A 95 11.36 -0.92 1.80
C LYS A 95 10.40 -2.07 2.11
N GLU A 96 10.81 -2.98 2.99
CA GLU A 96 10.04 -4.17 3.39
C GLU A 96 8.69 -3.81 4.02
N GLU A 97 8.64 -2.75 4.83
CA GLU A 97 7.45 -2.31 5.57
C GLU A 97 6.29 -1.92 4.63
N ILE A 98 6.56 -1.57 3.37
CA ILE A 98 5.51 -1.31 2.37
C ILE A 98 4.77 -2.59 1.97
N TYR A 99 5.44 -3.74 1.99
CA TYR A 99 4.83 -5.03 1.71
C TYR A 99 4.10 -5.58 2.92
N GLU A 100 4.65 -5.39 4.12
CA GLU A 100 3.94 -5.68 5.39
C GLU A 100 2.63 -4.88 5.48
N ALA A 101 2.67 -3.59 5.13
CA ALA A 101 1.46 -2.76 5.06
C ALA A 101 0.42 -3.32 4.08
N ALA A 102 0.84 -3.95 2.98
CA ALA A 102 -0.06 -4.57 2.02
C ALA A 102 -0.70 -5.84 2.57
N GLU A 103 0.07 -6.69 3.24
CA GLU A 103 -0.41 -7.90 3.91
C GLU A 103 -1.45 -7.56 4.99
N ILE A 104 -1.13 -6.59 5.86
CA ILE A 104 -2.07 -6.12 6.89
C ILE A 104 -3.38 -5.61 6.26
N MET A 105 -3.32 -4.89 5.14
CA MET A 105 -4.53 -4.43 4.46
C MET A 105 -5.39 -5.59 3.92
N GLU A 106 -4.79 -6.69 3.46
CA GLU A 106 -5.54 -7.89 3.06
C GLU A 106 -6.18 -8.58 4.27
N GLU A 107 -5.45 -8.69 5.39
CA GLU A 107 -5.99 -9.24 6.63
C GLU A 107 -7.19 -8.44 7.14
N ILE A 108 -7.09 -7.11 7.16
CA ILE A 108 -8.20 -6.24 7.57
C ILE A 108 -9.44 -6.50 6.70
N LEU A 109 -9.28 -6.68 5.39
CA LEU A 109 -10.41 -6.96 4.50
C LEU A 109 -11.07 -8.31 4.80
N ILE A 110 -10.27 -9.34 5.08
CA ILE A 110 -10.77 -10.65 5.51
C ILE A 110 -11.57 -10.48 6.80
N TRP A 111 -11.01 -9.82 7.82
CA TRP A 111 -11.69 -9.55 9.08
C TRP A 111 -12.99 -8.77 8.92
N LEU A 112 -13.02 -7.74 8.06
CA LEU A 112 -14.22 -6.96 7.78
C LEU A 112 -15.41 -7.79 7.30
N THR A 113 -15.17 -8.88 6.56
CA THR A 113 -16.24 -9.75 6.10
C THR A 113 -16.90 -10.55 7.23
N MET A 114 -16.20 -10.72 8.35
CA MET A 114 -16.66 -11.48 9.51
C MET A 114 -17.44 -10.63 10.52
N TYR A 115 -17.46 -9.30 10.36
CA TYR A 115 -18.15 -8.40 11.28
C TYR A 115 -19.51 -7.94 10.74
N ARG A 116 -20.46 -7.78 11.66
CA ARG A 116 -21.75 -7.12 11.42
C ARG A 116 -22.06 -6.13 12.52
N THR A 117 -22.89 -5.13 12.19
CA THR A 117 -23.55 -4.30 13.20
C THR A 117 -24.92 -4.91 13.54
N THR A 118 -25.33 -4.77 14.81
CA THR A 118 -26.65 -5.19 15.30
C THR A 118 -27.68 -4.06 15.31
N GLU A 119 -27.27 -2.82 15.01
CA GLU A 119 -28.13 -1.63 15.04
C GLU A 119 -28.34 -1.08 13.63
N GLY A 120 -29.61 -0.82 13.27
CA GLY A 120 -30.00 -0.39 11.92
C GLY A 120 -29.36 0.94 11.48
N ASP A 121 -29.30 1.91 12.40
CA ASP A 121 -28.71 3.23 12.14
C ASP A 121 -27.19 3.16 11.88
N ASP A 122 -26.53 2.16 12.47
CA ASP A 122 -25.09 1.96 12.35
C ASP A 122 -24.69 1.24 11.05
N VAL A 123 -25.64 0.69 10.30
CA VAL A 123 -25.37 0.00 9.02
C VAL A 123 -24.72 0.96 8.03
N VAL A 124 -25.18 2.21 8.00
CA VAL A 124 -24.64 3.24 7.10
C VAL A 124 -23.22 3.62 7.53
N ALA A 125 -23.00 3.84 8.84
CA ALA A 125 -21.68 4.15 9.37
C ALA A 125 -20.67 3.01 9.13
N PHE A 126 -21.08 1.76 9.37
CA PHE A 126 -20.26 0.58 9.11
C PHE A 126 -19.91 0.42 7.61
N ARG A 127 -20.87 0.70 6.72
CA ARG A 127 -20.62 0.73 5.27
C ARG A 127 -19.58 1.78 4.89
N HIS A 128 -19.62 2.96 5.50
CA HIS A 128 -18.60 3.99 5.30
C HIS A 128 -17.23 3.55 5.79
N LEU A 129 -17.14 2.90 6.96
CA LEU A 129 -15.87 2.35 7.47
C LEU A 129 -15.27 1.34 6.50
N ARG A 130 -16.07 0.38 6.00
CA ARG A 130 -15.62 -0.58 4.99
C ARG A 130 -15.09 0.11 3.73
N ARG A 131 -15.82 1.12 3.25
CA ARG A 131 -15.38 1.92 2.09
C ARG A 131 -14.05 2.62 2.33
N TYR A 132 -13.79 3.15 3.53
CA TYR A 132 -12.51 3.78 3.84
C TYR A 132 -11.35 2.78 3.84
N VAL A 133 -11.58 1.54 4.27
CA VAL A 133 -10.59 0.45 4.13
C VAL A 133 -10.30 0.16 2.65
N ASP A 134 -11.33 -0.01 1.83
CA ASP A 134 -11.16 -0.23 0.39
C ASP A 134 -10.42 0.92 -0.30
N GLU A 135 -10.76 2.18 0.05
CA GLU A 135 -10.07 3.36 -0.47
C GLU A 135 -8.61 3.43 -0.01
N LYS A 136 -8.31 2.97 1.21
CA LYS A 136 -6.94 2.95 1.74
C LYS A 136 -6.10 1.89 1.03
N LYS A 137 -6.65 0.70 0.77
CA LYS A 137 -6.01 -0.34 -0.05
C LYS A 137 -5.70 0.16 -1.45
N LYS A 138 -6.65 0.85 -2.10
CA LYS A 138 -6.42 1.46 -3.43
C LYS A 138 -5.30 2.48 -3.40
N ALA A 139 -5.24 3.34 -2.38
CA ALA A 139 -4.15 4.29 -2.22
C ALA A 139 -2.80 3.59 -1.99
N LEU A 140 -2.77 2.47 -1.25
CA LEU A 140 -1.57 1.67 -1.03
C LEU A 140 -1.09 0.99 -2.31
N ASN A 141 -1.98 0.39 -3.08
CA ASN A 141 -1.63 -0.23 -4.36
C ASN A 141 -1.09 0.80 -5.36
N ALA A 142 -1.68 2.00 -5.38
CA ALA A 142 -1.17 3.11 -6.21
C ALA A 142 0.23 3.56 -5.76
N LEU A 143 0.46 3.65 -4.45
CA LEU A 143 1.77 3.95 -3.88
C LEU A 143 2.81 2.89 -4.26
N ILE A 144 2.50 1.60 -4.07
CA ILE A 144 3.40 0.48 -4.43
C ILE A 144 3.75 0.52 -5.91
N LYS A 145 2.75 0.76 -6.77
CA LYS A 145 2.97 0.88 -8.21
C LYS A 145 3.92 2.06 -8.53
N ALA A 146 3.71 3.21 -7.91
CA ALA A 146 4.58 4.37 -8.10
C ALA A 146 6.01 4.11 -7.64
N LEU A 147 6.18 3.49 -6.46
CA LEU A 147 7.48 3.14 -5.90
C LEU A 147 8.24 2.11 -6.76
N LYS A 148 7.53 1.19 -7.43
CA LYS A 148 8.15 0.15 -8.26
C LYS A 148 8.45 0.57 -9.69
N TYR A 149 7.61 1.41 -10.29
CA TYR A 149 7.59 1.56 -11.75
C TYR A 149 7.74 3.01 -12.24
N GLU A 150 7.53 4.02 -11.39
CA GLU A 150 7.63 5.42 -11.79
C GLU A 150 9.02 5.98 -11.49
N LYS A 151 9.69 6.54 -12.51
CA LYS A 151 11.03 7.15 -12.37
C LYS A 151 11.01 8.48 -11.61
N ASP A 152 9.95 9.26 -11.77
CA ASP A 152 9.68 10.50 -11.01
C ASP A 152 8.38 10.32 -10.24
N ASN A 153 8.50 9.69 -9.06
CA ASN A 153 7.36 9.22 -8.29
C ASN A 153 6.99 10.13 -7.11
N LYS A 154 7.67 11.28 -6.97
CA LYS A 154 7.53 12.16 -5.80
C LYS A 154 6.09 12.62 -5.56
N ASP A 155 5.46 13.16 -6.59
CA ASP A 155 4.11 13.71 -6.47
C ASP A 155 3.08 12.60 -6.23
N THR A 156 3.22 11.46 -6.91
CA THR A 156 2.35 10.30 -6.72
C THR A 156 2.46 9.72 -5.31
N VAL A 157 3.68 9.59 -4.79
CA VAL A 157 3.96 9.14 -3.42
C VAL A 157 3.34 10.09 -2.42
N MET A 158 3.60 11.40 -2.54
CA MET A 158 3.06 12.41 -1.62
C MET A 158 1.53 12.46 -1.66
N LYS A 159 0.93 12.39 -2.84
CA LYS A 159 -0.53 12.36 -3.00
C LYS A 159 -1.14 11.13 -2.33
N SER A 160 -0.53 9.96 -2.50
CA SER A 160 -0.99 8.71 -1.88
C SER A 160 -0.88 8.76 -0.35
N LYS A 161 0.24 9.25 0.19
CA LYS A 161 0.42 9.45 1.64
C LYS A 161 -0.63 10.40 2.23
N LEU A 162 -0.87 11.53 1.57
CA LEU A 162 -1.88 12.51 2.01
C LEU A 162 -3.29 11.91 1.97
N LYS A 163 -3.61 11.12 0.94
CA LYS A 163 -4.90 10.42 0.84
C LYS A 163 -5.06 9.41 2.00
N MET A 164 -4.06 8.59 2.31
CA MET A 164 -4.12 7.67 3.46
C MET A 164 -4.37 8.40 4.78
N LYS A 165 -3.61 9.48 5.05
CA LYS A 165 -3.80 10.30 6.25
C LYS A 165 -5.19 10.95 6.32
N SER A 166 -5.77 11.32 5.17
CA SER A 166 -7.15 11.81 5.14
C SER A 166 -8.16 10.73 5.52
N LEU A 167 -7.96 9.51 5.02
CA LEU A 167 -8.79 8.35 5.33
C LEU A 167 -8.72 7.99 6.82
N ASP A 168 -7.55 8.13 7.46
CA ASP A 168 -7.41 7.94 8.92
C ASP A 168 -8.30 8.87 9.73
N ARG A 169 -8.35 10.14 9.35
CA ARG A 169 -9.18 11.14 10.02
C ARG A 169 -10.66 10.84 9.82
N ASP A 170 -11.06 10.49 8.60
CA ASP A 170 -12.45 10.17 8.29
C ASP A 170 -12.90 8.87 8.97
N PHE A 171 -12.07 7.83 8.95
CA PHE A 171 -12.31 6.58 9.66
C PHE A 171 -12.48 6.83 11.16
N LYS A 172 -11.58 7.61 11.78
CA LYS A 172 -11.68 7.99 13.20
C LYS A 172 -12.99 8.72 13.51
N ARG A 173 -13.42 9.62 12.62
CA ARG A 173 -14.65 10.39 12.77
C ARG A 173 -15.88 9.50 12.72
N TYR A 174 -15.92 8.53 11.81
CA TYR A 174 -17.05 7.60 11.69
C TYR A 174 -17.06 6.55 12.80
N MET A 175 -15.89 6.11 13.27
CA MET A 175 -15.80 5.26 14.47
C MET A 175 -16.44 5.89 15.69
N LYS A 176 -16.24 7.20 15.90
CA LYS A 176 -16.89 7.95 17.00
C LYS A 176 -18.41 8.09 16.86
N ARG A 177 -18.97 7.86 15.67
CA ARG A 177 -20.41 8.01 15.38
C ARG A 177 -21.18 6.70 15.53
N LEU A 178 -20.49 5.56 15.54
CA LEU A 178 -21.11 4.27 15.85
C LEU A 178 -21.61 4.28 17.29
N LYS A 179 -22.89 3.96 17.48
CA LYS A 179 -23.53 3.90 18.80
C LYS A 179 -23.62 2.48 19.32
N GLY A 180 -23.83 1.54 18.42
CA GLY A 180 -23.93 0.11 18.64
C GLY A 180 -22.61 -0.62 18.57
N LYS A 181 -22.67 -1.91 18.92
CA LYS A 181 -21.50 -2.79 18.94
C LYS A 181 -21.35 -3.50 17.59
N ILE A 182 -20.17 -3.39 17.00
CA ILE A 182 -19.75 -4.27 15.91
C ILE A 182 -19.40 -5.63 16.54
N LYS A 183 -20.00 -6.70 16.03
CA LYS A 183 -19.81 -8.07 16.53
C LYS A 183 -19.45 -9.01 15.39
N LEU A 184 -18.75 -10.09 15.71
CA LEU A 184 -18.51 -11.18 14.77
C LEU A 184 -19.85 -11.85 14.39
N ILE A 185 -19.90 -12.35 13.16
CA ILE A 185 -21.02 -13.15 12.67
C ILE A 185 -20.81 -14.58 13.19
N GLU A 186 -21.57 -14.97 14.21
CA GLU A 186 -21.47 -16.32 14.79
C GLU A 186 -22.04 -17.40 13.86
N GLY A 187 -21.45 -18.60 13.89
CA GLY A 187 -22.02 -19.80 13.27
C GLY A 187 -21.96 -19.87 11.75
N LYS A 188 -21.17 -19.00 11.09
CA LYS A 188 -20.97 -19.04 9.63
C LYS A 188 -19.54 -19.45 9.26
N PRO A 189 -19.38 -20.12 8.11
CA PRO A 189 -18.06 -20.39 7.58
C PRO A 189 -17.32 -19.12 7.18
N LEU A 190 -15.99 -19.18 7.29
CA LEU A 190 -15.10 -18.14 6.75
C LEU A 190 -15.45 -17.95 5.26
N PRO A 191 -15.66 -16.71 4.80
CA PRO A 191 -15.90 -16.47 3.38
C PRO A 191 -14.68 -16.91 2.58
N GLU A 192 -14.92 -17.57 1.46
CA GLU A 192 -13.85 -18.00 0.55
C GLU A 192 -13.03 -16.78 0.12
N PRO A 193 -11.69 -16.91 0.04
CA PRO A 193 -10.86 -15.84 -0.49
C PRO A 193 -11.33 -15.54 -1.91
N VAL A 194 -11.73 -14.29 -2.15
CA VAL A 194 -12.07 -13.82 -3.50
C VAL A 194 -10.76 -13.76 -4.27
N GLY A 195 -10.46 -14.82 -5.02
CA GLY A 195 -9.31 -14.85 -5.91
C GLY A 195 -9.41 -13.72 -6.93
N TYR A 196 -8.42 -12.83 -6.93
CA TYR A 196 -8.20 -11.82 -7.95
C TYR A 196 -6.99 -12.20 -8.78
#